data_AF-A0A424SV75-F1
#
_entry.id   AF-A0A424SV75-F1
#
_cell.length_a   1.000
_cell.length_b   1.000
_cell.length_c   1.000
_cell.angle_alpha   90.00
_cell.angle_beta   90.00
_cell.angle_gamma   90.00
#
_symmetry.space_group_name_H-M   'P 1'
#
loop_
_entity.id
_entity.type
_entity.pdbx_description
1 polymer ?
#
loop_
_entity_poly.entity_id
_entity_poly.type
_entity_poly.pdbx_seq_one_letter_code
_entity_poly.pdbx_strand_id
1 'polypeptide(L)' 'MKKLYFIIVSFFLIFDAFTCDYFNTSDYDNVQALMGKKSKIYDAYKQGKCVLEDVLQPLTNEQRKIIANLIAKSYTSVE' A
#
# COMPACT_ATOMS: atom_id res chain seq x y z
N MET A 1 34.08 10.65 -16.41
CA MET A 1 33.63 9.53 -15.56
C MET A 1 32.93 9.96 -14.25
N LYS A 2 33.27 11.11 -13.63
CA LYS A 2 32.59 11.59 -12.40
C LYS A 2 31.09 11.91 -12.55
N LYS A 3 30.63 12.37 -13.73
CA LYS A 3 29.20 12.71 -13.95
C LYS A 3 28.27 11.49 -14.00
N LEU A 4 28.75 10.35 -14.49
CA LEU A 4 27.98 9.10 -14.51
C LEU A 4 27.76 8.54 -13.10
N TYR A 5 28.76 8.69 -12.22
CA TYR A 5 28.64 8.28 -10.82
C TYR A 5 27.53 9.06 -10.08
N PHE A 6 27.40 10.36 -10.36
CA PHE A 6 26.37 11.21 -9.75
C PHE A 6 24.95 10.80 -10.19
N ILE A 7 24.77 10.39 -11.45
CA ILE A 7 23.48 9.91 -11.98
C ILE A 7 23.10 8.57 -11.35
N ILE A 8 24.06 7.66 -11.19
CA ILE A 8 23.84 6.35 -10.57
C ILE A 8 23.45 6.51 -9.10
N VAL A 9 24.17 7.35 -8.34
CA VAL A 9 23.88 7.60 -6.92
C VAL A 9 22.52 8.30 -6.72
N SER A 10 22.13 9.22 -7.61
CA SER A 10 20.82 9.87 -7.58
C SER A 10 19.66 8.89 -7.79
N PHE A 11 19.86 7.80 -8.54
CA PHE A 11 18.82 6.82 -8.80
C PHE A 11 18.53 5.92 -7.58
N PHE A 12 19.52 5.70 -6.71
CA PHE A 12 19.36 4.86 -5.52
C PHE A 12 18.60 5.56 -4.37
N LEU A 13 18.52 6.89 -4.36
CA LEU A 13 17.86 7.64 -3.28
C LEU A 13 16.35 7.83 -3.48
N ILE A 14 15.78 7.40 -4.61
CA ILE A 14 14.35 7.52 -4.89
C ILE A 14 13.60 6.21 -4.56
N PHE A 15 14.34 5.14 -4.25
CA PHE A 15 13.76 3.88 -3.78
C PHE A 15 13.62 3.90 -2.25
N ASP A 16 12.83 4.84 -1.73
CA ASP A 16 12.00 4.51 -0.57
C ASP A 16 10.98 3.49 -1.08
N ALA A 17 11.44 2.24 -1.18
CA ALA A 17 10.55 1.12 -1.32
C ALA A 17 9.69 1.13 -0.07
N PHE A 18 8.47 1.68 -0.18
CA PHE A 18 7.40 1.51 0.79
C PHE A 18 7.10 0.01 0.86
N THR A 19 7.94 -0.74 1.57
CA THR A 19 7.72 -2.14 1.91
C THR A 19 6.74 -2.12 3.06
N CYS A 20 5.46 -2.07 2.75
CA CYS A 20 4.39 -2.08 3.75
C CYS A 20 4.33 -3.45 4.38
N ASP A 21 5.02 -3.56 5.50
CA ASP A 21 5.20 -4.80 6.25
C ASP A 21 4.68 -4.64 7.70
N TYR A 22 3.78 -3.67 7.92
CA TYR A 22 3.33 -3.29 9.26
C TYR A 22 2.13 -4.12 9.74
N PHE A 23 1.32 -4.65 8.82
CA PHE A 23 0.22 -5.57 9.13
C PHE A 23 0.49 -6.92 8.48
N ASN A 24 1.25 -7.74 9.19
CA ASN A 24 1.45 -9.13 8.82
C ASN A 24 0.10 -9.86 8.93
N THR A 25 -0.60 -9.98 7.80
CA THR A 25 -1.88 -10.69 7.72
C THR A 25 -1.60 -12.00 7.02
N SER A 26 -1.83 -13.11 7.73
CA SER A 26 -1.81 -14.49 7.20
C SER A 26 -2.79 -14.75 6.05
N ASP A 27 -3.50 -13.71 5.59
CA ASP A 27 -4.54 -13.71 4.55
C ASP A 27 -4.02 -13.28 3.17
N TYR A 28 -2.71 -12.99 3.07
CA TYR A 28 -2.09 -12.48 1.83
C TYR A 28 -2.23 -13.46 0.65
N ASP A 29 -2.26 -14.76 0.92
CA ASP A 29 -2.43 -15.80 -0.10
C ASP A 29 -3.86 -15.85 -0.64
N ASN A 30 -4.85 -15.58 0.21
CA ASN A 30 -6.27 -15.60 -0.16
C ASN A 30 -6.67 -14.37 -0.98
N VAL A 31 -6.14 -13.20 -0.60
CA VAL A 31 -6.36 -11.94 -1.32
C VAL A 31 -5.72 -11.97 -2.72
N GLN A 32 -4.53 -12.56 -2.86
CA GLN A 32 -3.89 -12.74 -4.16
C GLN A 32 -4.68 -13.67 -5.10
N ALA A 33 -5.24 -14.76 -4.56
CA ALA A 33 -6.06 -15.68 -5.33
C ALA A 33 -7.35 -15.00 -5.84
N LEU A 34 -7.97 -14.16 -5.01
CA LEU A 34 -9.21 -13.47 -5.34
C LEU A 34 -9.05 -12.36 -6.40
N MET A 35 -7.97 -11.57 -6.34
CA MET A 35 -7.76 -10.43 -7.24
C MET A 35 -6.99 -10.79 -8.52
N GLY A 36 -6.45 -12.01 -8.60
CA GLY A 36 -5.54 -12.44 -9.66
C GLY A 36 -4.13 -11.88 -9.47
N LYS A 37 -3.15 -12.78 -9.38
CA LYS A 37 -1.73 -12.42 -9.24
C LYS A 37 -1.28 -11.58 -10.44
N LYS A 38 -0.68 -10.39 -10.19
CA LYS A 38 -0.25 -9.40 -11.20
C LYS A 38 -1.37 -8.67 -11.95
N SER A 39 -2.59 -8.61 -11.41
CA SER A 39 -3.63 -7.77 -11.98
C SER A 39 -3.43 -6.30 -11.59
N LYS A 40 -3.93 -5.37 -12.42
CA LYS A 40 -3.96 -3.93 -12.08
C LYS A 40 -4.73 -3.66 -10.79
N ILE A 41 -5.75 -4.47 -10.52
CA ILE A 41 -6.56 -4.38 -9.30
C ILE A 41 -5.72 -4.76 -8.08
N TYR A 42 -4.95 -5.84 -8.18
CA TYR A 42 -4.06 -6.27 -7.11
C TYR A 42 -2.96 -5.23 -6.82
N ASP A 43 -2.36 -4.65 -7.87
CA ASP A 43 -1.33 -3.61 -7.71
C ASP A 43 -1.92 -2.35 -7.06
N ALA A 44 -3.10 -1.90 -7.51
CA ALA A 44 -3.81 -0.77 -6.91
C ALA A 44 -4.22 -1.04 -5.46
N TYR A 45 -4.70 -2.26 -5.15
CA TYR A 45 -5.01 -2.68 -3.78
C TYR A 45 -3.77 -2.63 -2.90
N LYS A 46 -2.63 -3.19 -3.35
CA LYS A 46 -1.39 -3.20 -2.59
C LYS A 46 -0.90 -1.78 -2.31
N GLN A 47 -0.91 -0.91 -3.31
CA GLN A 47 -0.51 0.48 -3.16
C GLN A 47 -1.47 1.27 -2.25
N GLY A 48 -2.77 1.08 -2.40
CA GLY A 48 -3.78 1.73 -1.56
C GLY A 48 -3.69 1.28 -0.10
N LYS A 49 -3.54 -0.03 0.14
CA LYS A 49 -3.32 -0.59 1.48
C LYS A 49 -2.08 0.02 2.12
N CYS A 50 -0.98 0.08 1.39
CA CYS A 50 0.26 0.69 1.83
C CYS A 50 0.10 2.13 2.36
N VAL A 51 -0.46 3.00 1.54
CA VAL A 51 -0.66 4.42 1.88
C VAL A 51 -1.62 4.55 3.06
N LEU A 52 -2.68 3.74 3.09
CA LEU A 52 -3.64 3.74 4.18
C LEU A 52 -3.01 3.29 5.49
N GLU A 53 -2.16 2.26 5.47
CA GLU A 53 -1.49 1.75 6.68
C GLU A 53 -0.55 2.78 7.32
N ASP A 54 0.23 3.49 6.50
CA ASP A 54 1.13 4.56 6.95
C ASP A 54 0.37 5.68 7.66
N VAL A 55 -0.71 6.18 7.03
CA VAL A 55 -1.55 7.24 7.59
C VAL A 55 -2.26 6.80 8.88
N LEU A 56 -2.61 5.52 8.97
CA LEU A 56 -3.33 4.96 10.11
C LEU A 56 -2.41 4.48 11.25
N GLN A 57 -1.09 4.45 11.05
CA GLN A 57 -0.12 3.95 12.04
C GLN A 57 -0.26 4.60 13.44
N PRO A 58 -0.52 5.91 13.59
CA PRO A 58 -0.66 6.52 14.92
C PRO A 58 -1.93 6.16 15.67
N LEU A 59 -2.91 5.54 15.00
CA LEU A 59 -4.25 5.29 15.54
C LEU A 59 -4.37 3.91 16.21
N THR A 60 -5.32 3.79 17.13
CA THR A 60 -5.66 2.50 17.75
C THR A 60 -6.39 1.58 16.76
N ASN A 61 -6.34 0.27 16.97
CA ASN A 61 -7.01 -0.71 16.09
C ASN A 61 -8.51 -0.42 15.88
N GLU A 62 -9.21 0.04 16.92
CA GLU A 62 -10.63 0.42 16.81
C GLU A 62 -10.84 1.64 15.91
N GLN A 63 -10.01 2.67 16.06
CA GLN A 63 -10.08 3.87 15.19
C GLN A 63 -9.77 3.51 13.73
N ARG A 64 -8.78 2.64 13.49
CA ARG A 64 -8.46 2.15 12.15
C ARG A 64 -9.64 1.42 11.52
N LYS A 65 -10.33 0.57 12.29
CA LYS A 65 -11.54 -0.15 11.85
C LYS A 65 -12.69 0.81 11.52
N ILE A 66 -12.90 1.84 12.34
CA ILE A 66 -13.91 2.88 12.07
C ILE A 66 -13.61 3.57 10.75
N ILE A 67 -12.37 4.01 10.53
CA ILE A 67 -11.99 4.70 9.29
C ILE A 67 -12.13 3.79 8.07
N ALA A 68 -11.68 2.54 8.16
CA ALA A 68 -11.83 1.57 7.07
C ALA A 68 -13.31 1.37 6.68
N ASN A 69 -14.21 1.27 7.66
CA ASN A 69 -15.65 1.17 7.40
C ASN A 69 -16.24 2.44 6.74
N LEU A 70 -15.77 3.63 7.14
CA LEU A 70 -16.20 4.89 6.51
C LEU A 70 -15.76 4.98 5.06
N ILE A 71 -14.51 4.59 4.75
CA ILE A 71 -14.00 4.52 3.38
C ILE A 71 -14.81 3.51 2.56
N ALA A 72 -15.08 2.32 3.10
CA ALA A 72 -15.87 1.32 2.38
C ALA A 72 -17.28 1.84 2.06
N LYS A 73 -17.92 2.53 3.00
CA LYS A 73 -19.25 3.15 2.79
C LYS A 73 -19.24 4.23 1.72
N SER A 74 -18.18 5.03 1.59
CA SER A 74 -18.16 6.11 0.59
C SER A 74 -18.20 5.61 -0.87
N TYR A 75 -17.80 4.36 -1.12
CA TYR A 75 -17.87 3.75 -2.45
C TYR A 75 -19.24 3.12 -2.78
N THR A 76 -20.13 2.99 -1.78
CA THR A 76 -21.50 2.47 -2.03
C THR A 76 -22.42 3.49 -2.68
N SER A 77 -22.04 4.78 -2.68
CA SER A 77 -22.75 5.88 -3.33
C SER A 77 -22.07 6.37 -4.62
N VAL A 78 -21.04 5.66 -5.10
CA VAL A 78 -20.38 6.01 -6.36
C VAL A 78 -21.14 5.30 -7.47
N GLU A 79 -22.02 6.04 -8.14
CA GLU A 79 -22.63 5.66 -9.43
C GLU A 79 -21.61 5.67 -10.57
#